data_AF-A0A2W4X238-F1
#
_entry.id   AF-A0A2W4X238-F1
#
_cell.length_a   1.000
_cell.length_b   1.000
_cell.length_c   1.000
_cell.angle_alpha   90.00
_cell.angle_beta   90.00
_cell.angle_gamma   90.00
#
_symmetry.space_group_name_H-M   'P 1'
#
loop_
_entity.id
_entity.type
_entity.pdbx_description
1 polymer ?
#
loop_
_entity_poly.entity_id
_entity_poly.type
_entity_poly.pdbx_seq_one_letter_code
_entity_poly.pdbx_strand_id
1 'polypeptide(L)'
;MPIVLRHNEKLEVSRVDYSGAVSAQDLRDNAAFNVANEVWLGFDCLSVIHRDVEVAGFSQADLDDIFRANRTLFEPLQLLFLRRSAWICESPMGQRFLSHWLTKRNAEKLPYADVRQLETYEAVGEWFLLSPEGAAALKAGDGFREIARFDTAARGR
;
A
#
# COMPACT_ATOMS: atom_id res chain seq x y z
N MET A 1 14.15 2.38 1.91
CA MET A 1 13.47 3.36 2.78
C MET A 1 12.08 2.82 3.04
N PRO A 2 11.65 2.71 4.31
CA PRO A 2 10.70 1.68 4.67
C PRO A 2 9.33 1.82 4.02
N ILE A 3 8.69 3.00 4.08
CA ILE A 3 7.43 3.23 3.36
C ILE A 3 7.41 4.62 2.75
N VAL A 4 7.12 4.73 1.46
CA VAL A 4 6.95 6.01 0.77
C VAL A 4 5.65 6.02 -0.03
N LEU A 5 4.78 6.99 0.28
CA LEU A 5 3.58 7.28 -0.51
C LEU A 5 3.91 8.34 -1.56
N ARG A 6 3.57 8.04 -2.81
CA ARG A 6 3.71 8.93 -3.96
C ARG A 6 2.41 9.04 -4.71
N HIS A 7 2.27 10.10 -5.50
CA HIS A 7 1.09 10.31 -6.35
C HIS A 7 1.49 10.84 -7.72
N ASN A 8 0.83 10.35 -8.77
CA ASN A 8 0.94 10.87 -10.12
C ASN A 8 -0.39 11.53 -10.50
N GLU A 9 -0.38 12.86 -10.58
CA GLU A 9 -1.58 13.67 -10.82
C GLU A 9 -2.18 13.43 -12.22
N LYS A 10 -1.33 13.16 -13.22
CA LYS A 10 -1.81 12.92 -14.60
C LYS A 10 -2.54 11.58 -14.72
N LEU A 11 -2.09 10.58 -13.96
CA LEU A 11 -2.69 9.25 -13.96
C LEU A 11 -3.81 9.11 -12.91
N GLU A 12 -3.92 10.07 -11.97
CA GLU A 12 -4.79 9.98 -10.79
C GLU A 12 -4.56 8.70 -9.97
N VAL A 13 -3.30 8.24 -9.91
CA VAL A 13 -2.90 7.01 -9.21
C VAL A 13 -1.90 7.34 -8.11
N SER A 14 -2.12 6.74 -6.95
CA SER A 14 -1.16 6.71 -5.85
C SER A 14 -0.31 5.44 -5.89
N ARG A 15 0.93 5.54 -5.43
CA ARG A 15 1.86 4.40 -5.30
C ARG A 15 2.46 4.39 -3.90
N VAL A 16 2.46 3.23 -3.24
CA VAL A 16 3.12 3.04 -1.94
C VAL A 16 4.23 2.02 -2.10
N ASP A 17 5.46 2.45 -1.85
CA ASP A 17 6.64 1.59 -1.95
C ASP A 17 7.13 1.16 -0.57
N TYR A 18 7.32 -0.14 -0.38
CA TYR A 18 7.86 -0.74 0.83
C TYR A 18 9.25 -1.31 0.55
N SER A 19 10.32 -0.79 1.18
CA SER A 19 11.72 -1.21 0.90
C SER A 19 12.65 -1.08 2.11
N GLY A 20 13.58 -2.02 2.30
CA GLY A 20 14.43 -2.06 3.49
C GLY A 20 13.65 -2.40 4.77
N ALA A 21 14.16 -2.01 5.94
CA ALA A 21 13.62 -2.39 7.24
C ALA A 21 12.29 -1.68 7.60
N VAL A 22 11.17 -2.38 7.41
CA VAL A 22 9.81 -1.91 7.73
C VAL A 22 9.38 -2.37 9.11
N SER A 23 9.00 -1.41 9.97
CA SER A 23 8.47 -1.71 11.30
C SER A 23 6.95 -1.67 11.36
N ALA A 24 6.38 -2.23 12.44
CA ALA A 24 4.96 -2.08 12.74
C ALA A 24 4.56 -0.61 12.96
N GLN A 25 5.47 0.23 13.45
CA GLN A 25 5.19 1.65 13.66
C GLN A 25 5.10 2.40 12.33
N ASP A 26 5.95 2.08 11.35
CA ASP A 26 5.87 2.68 10.01
C ASP A 26 4.50 2.42 9.36
N LEU A 27 3.98 1.19 9.52
CA LEU A 27 2.65 0.82 9.02
C LEU A 27 1.53 1.59 9.73
N ARG A 28 1.63 1.79 11.05
CA ARG A 28 0.67 2.59 11.83
C ARG A 28 0.71 4.07 11.44
N ASP A 29 1.89 4.64 11.31
CA ASP A 29 2.08 6.03 10.91
C ASP A 29 1.51 6.27 9.49
N ASN A 30 1.75 5.33 8.57
CA ASN A 30 1.16 5.37 7.23
C ASN A 30 -0.38 5.36 7.28
N ALA A 31 -0.98 4.47 8.08
CA ALA A 31 -2.43 4.42 8.22
C ALA A 31 -3.01 5.70 8.83
N ALA A 32 -2.39 6.20 9.91
CA ALA A 32 -2.80 7.45 10.56
C ALA A 32 -2.70 8.65 9.61
N PHE A 33 -1.65 8.72 8.79
CA PHE A 33 -1.51 9.74 7.76
C PHE A 33 -2.65 9.70 6.75
N ASN A 34 -3.02 8.52 6.25
CA ASN A 34 -4.10 8.38 5.27
C ASN A 34 -5.46 8.81 5.85
N VAL A 35 -5.72 8.53 7.12
CA VAL A 35 -6.94 8.97 7.83
C VAL A 35 -6.95 10.48 8.00
N ALA A 36 -5.82 11.09 8.36
CA ALA A 36 -5.71 12.54 8.49
C ALA A 36 -5.74 13.28 7.13
N ASN A 37 -5.54 12.56 6.02
CA ASN A 37 -5.44 13.09 4.67
C ASN A 37 -6.29 12.26 3.71
N GLU A 38 -7.60 12.23 3.96
CA GLU A 38 -8.57 11.35 3.31
C GLU A 38 -8.60 11.47 1.78
N VAL A 39 -8.15 12.60 1.21
CA VAL A 39 -8.03 12.79 -0.24
C VAL A 39 -7.24 11.66 -0.92
N TRP A 40 -6.21 11.13 -0.26
CA TRP A 40 -5.39 10.05 -0.81
C TRP A 40 -6.12 8.71 -0.81
N LEU A 41 -7.20 8.59 -0.04
CA LEU A 41 -8.02 7.39 -0.01
C LEU A 41 -8.91 7.25 -1.25
N GLY A 42 -9.15 8.34 -1.98
CA GLY A 42 -10.02 8.36 -3.17
C GLY A 42 -9.35 7.93 -4.49
N PHE A 43 -8.02 7.82 -4.54
CA PHE A 43 -7.29 7.45 -5.76
C PHE A 43 -6.99 5.96 -5.83
N ASP A 44 -7.00 5.39 -7.04
CA ASP A 44 -6.46 4.04 -7.27
C ASP A 44 -5.02 3.95 -6.77
N CYS A 45 -4.65 2.79 -6.24
CA CYS A 45 -3.38 2.66 -5.54
C CYS A 45 -2.65 1.37 -5.82
N LEU A 46 -1.39 1.50 -6.23
CA LEU A 46 -0.45 0.40 -6.32
C LEU A 46 0.44 0.37 -5.09
N SER A 47 0.37 -0.70 -4.30
CA SER A 47 1.33 -1.03 -3.25
C SER A 47 2.41 -1.96 -3.81
N VAL A 48 3.69 -1.61 -3.69
CA VAL A 48 4.83 -2.41 -4.15
C VAL A 48 5.70 -2.80 -2.97
N ILE A 49 5.75 -4.10 -2.66
CA ILE A 49 6.69 -4.65 -1.69
C ILE A 49 7.96 -5.05 -2.44
N HIS A 50 9.02 -4.26 -2.30
CA HIS A 50 10.29 -4.47 -2.99
C HIS A 50 11.04 -5.69 -2.45
N ARG A 51 11.93 -6.23 -3.29
CA ARG A 51 12.73 -7.42 -2.96
C ARG A 51 13.57 -7.24 -1.69
N ASP A 52 14.07 -6.03 -1.44
CA ASP A 52 14.93 -5.67 -0.33
C ASP A 52 14.18 -5.39 0.98
N VAL A 53 12.85 -5.63 1.04
CA VAL A 53 12.12 -5.44 2.28
C VAL A 53 12.65 -6.37 3.37
N GLU A 54 12.93 -5.80 4.53
CA GLU A 54 13.28 -6.49 5.75
C GLU A 54 12.13 -6.33 6.73
N VAL A 55 11.63 -7.46 7.22
CA VAL A 55 10.50 -7.51 8.17
C VAL A 55 10.94 -7.93 9.56
N ALA A 56 12.25 -7.84 9.81
CA ALA A 56 12.85 -8.25 11.07
C ALA A 56 12.26 -7.41 12.21
N GLY A 57 11.50 -8.07 13.10
CA GLY A 57 10.88 -7.41 14.26
C GLY A 57 9.38 -7.14 14.15
N PHE A 58 8.70 -7.59 13.08
CA PHE A 58 7.23 -7.62 13.07
C PHE A 58 6.68 -9.03 12.82
N SER A 59 5.68 -9.40 13.60
CA SER A 59 5.01 -10.70 13.57
C SER A 59 3.68 -10.63 12.81
N GLN A 60 3.09 -11.78 12.49
CA GLN A 60 1.72 -11.82 11.94
C GLN A 60 0.69 -11.24 12.92
N ALA A 61 0.94 -11.35 14.24
CA ALA A 61 0.09 -10.74 15.26
C ALA A 61 0.14 -9.21 15.20
N ASP A 62 1.32 -8.62 14.95
CA ASP A 62 1.43 -7.18 14.73
C ASP A 62 0.62 -6.74 13.51
N LEU A 63 0.66 -7.53 12.44
CA LEU A 63 -0.14 -7.29 11.23
C LEU A 63 -1.64 -7.41 11.51
N ASP A 64 -2.06 -8.35 12.36
CA ASP A 64 -3.44 -8.51 12.78
C ASP A 64 -3.94 -7.32 13.61
N ASP A 65 -3.09 -6.78 14.48
CA ASP A 65 -3.41 -5.61 15.29
C ASP A 65 -3.49 -4.34 14.42
N ILE A 66 -2.57 -4.19 13.46
CA ILE A 66 -2.63 -3.11 12.47
C ILE A 66 -3.91 -3.23 11.64
N PHE A 67 -4.28 -4.43 11.20
CA PHE A 67 -5.52 -4.64 10.45
C PHE A 67 -6.76 -4.22 11.25
N ARG A 68 -6.82 -4.60 12.54
CA ARG A 68 -7.91 -4.23 13.44
C ARG A 68 -7.95 -2.72 13.69
N ALA A 69 -6.80 -2.11 13.96
CA ALA A 69 -6.68 -0.68 14.17
C ALA A 69 -7.10 0.11 12.93
N ASN A 70 -6.64 -0.31 11.75
CA ASN A 70 -7.02 0.29 10.47
C ASN A 70 -8.53 0.21 10.26
N ARG A 71 -9.17 -0.93 10.58
CA ARG A 71 -10.63 -1.04 10.48
C ARG A 71 -11.32 0.03 11.33
N THR A 72 -10.93 0.19 12.59
CA THR A 72 -11.48 1.22 13.49
C THR A 72 -11.21 2.63 12.98
N LEU A 73 -10.07 2.87 12.34
CA LEU A 73 -9.71 4.16 11.78
C LEU A 73 -10.51 4.50 10.51
N PHE A 74 -10.78 3.52 9.65
CA PHE A 74 -11.45 3.73 8.36
C PHE A 74 -12.98 3.59 8.42
N GLU A 75 -13.52 2.83 9.36
CA GLU A 75 -14.97 2.60 9.53
C GLU A 75 -15.79 3.91 9.65
N PRO A 76 -15.36 4.94 10.41
CA PRO A 76 -16.09 6.20 10.52
C PRO A 76 -16.11 7.02 9.23
N LEU A 77 -15.13 6.82 8.34
CA LEU A 77 -14.99 7.65 7.15
C LEU A 77 -16.14 7.39 6.16
N GLN A 78 -16.82 6.24 6.25
CA GLN A 78 -17.87 5.81 5.30
C GLN A 78 -17.47 6.06 3.84
N LEU A 79 -16.17 6.08 3.55
CA LEU A 79 -15.60 6.25 2.23
C LEU A 79 -15.80 4.95 1.45
N LEU A 80 -17.06 4.68 1.15
CA LEU A 80 -17.54 3.69 0.22
C LEU A 80 -17.31 4.24 -1.18
N PHE A 81 -16.08 4.16 -1.69
CA PHE A 81 -15.81 4.61 -3.05
C PHE A 81 -14.79 3.69 -3.70
N LEU A 82 -15.28 2.62 -4.35
CA LEU A 82 -14.84 2.07 -5.66
C LEU A 82 -13.35 2.16 -6.05
N ARG A 83 -12.43 2.13 -5.08
CA ARG A 83 -11.01 2.25 -5.31
C ARG A 83 -10.45 0.87 -5.58
N ARG A 84 -9.67 0.76 -6.66
CA ARG A 84 -8.85 -0.40 -6.94
C ARG A 84 -7.54 -0.26 -6.17
N SER A 85 -7.20 -1.26 -5.37
CA SER A 85 -5.93 -1.37 -4.66
C SER A 85 -5.17 -2.59 -5.18
N ALA A 86 -4.14 -2.33 -5.97
CA ALA A 86 -3.25 -3.37 -6.47
C ALA A 86 -2.08 -3.60 -5.50
N TRP A 87 -1.63 -4.84 -5.43
CA TRP A 87 -0.41 -5.23 -4.73
C TRP A 87 0.52 -5.97 -5.69
N ILE A 88 1.78 -5.55 -5.75
CA ILE A 88 2.90 -6.30 -6.32
C ILE A 88 3.84 -6.64 -5.17
N CYS A 89 4.31 -7.89 -5.13
CA CYS A 89 5.26 -8.34 -4.12
C CYS A 89 6.45 -9.04 -4.79
N GLU A 90 7.63 -8.44 -4.62
CA GLU A 90 8.90 -8.94 -5.19
C GLU A 90 9.74 -9.69 -4.14
N SER A 91 9.27 -9.74 -2.89
CA SER A 91 9.95 -10.38 -1.76
C SER A 91 9.23 -11.66 -1.32
N PRO A 92 9.89 -12.83 -1.33
CA PRO A 92 9.31 -14.06 -0.76
C PRO A 92 8.92 -13.91 0.72
N MET A 93 9.70 -13.14 1.47
CA MET A 93 9.43 -12.87 2.86
C MET A 93 8.22 -11.94 3.03
N GLY A 94 8.17 -10.86 2.23
CA GLY A 94 7.00 -9.98 2.17
C GLY A 94 5.73 -10.72 1.74
N GLN A 95 5.84 -11.68 0.83
CA GLN A 95 4.73 -12.47 0.32
C GLN A 95 4.01 -13.22 1.45
N ARG A 96 4.74 -13.75 2.44
CA ARG A 96 4.15 -14.44 3.59
C ARG A 96 3.18 -13.53 4.36
N PHE A 97 3.55 -12.25 4.54
CA PHE A 97 2.72 -11.28 5.27
C PHE A 97 1.59 -10.74 4.40
N LEU A 98 1.85 -10.48 3.12
CA LEU A 98 0.81 -10.06 2.17
C LEU A 98 -0.28 -11.14 2.03
N SER A 99 0.10 -12.41 1.90
CA SER A 99 -0.84 -13.53 1.84
C SER A 99 -1.69 -13.62 3.12
N HIS A 100 -1.08 -13.50 4.30
CA HIS A 100 -1.81 -13.47 5.57
C HIS A 100 -2.85 -12.34 5.60
N TRP A 101 -2.45 -11.13 5.21
CA TRP A 101 -3.34 -9.97 5.16
C TRP A 101 -4.49 -10.15 4.16
N LEU A 102 -4.20 -10.61 2.93
CA LEU A 102 -5.21 -10.84 1.90
C LEU A 102 -6.23 -11.91 2.31
N THR A 103 -5.79 -13.02 2.91
CA THR A 103 -6.68 -14.06 3.42
C THR A 103 -7.69 -13.49 4.41
N LYS A 104 -7.22 -12.70 5.38
CA LYS A 104 -8.08 -12.07 6.40
C LYS A 104 -9.03 -11.05 5.79
N ARG A 105 -8.52 -10.14 4.97
CA ARG A 105 -9.30 -9.11 4.28
C ARG A 105 -10.43 -9.72 3.44
N ASN A 106 -10.13 -10.79 2.69
CA ASN A 106 -11.11 -11.50 1.85
C ASN A 106 -12.16 -12.24 2.69
N ALA A 107 -11.76 -12.84 3.81
CA ALA A 107 -12.69 -13.53 4.72
C ALA A 107 -13.67 -12.55 5.39
N GLU A 108 -13.19 -11.37 5.80
CA GLU A 108 -14.00 -10.35 6.46
C GLU A 108 -14.87 -9.51 5.49
N LYS A 109 -14.74 -9.71 4.17
CA LYS A 109 -15.51 -9.01 3.12
C LYS A 109 -15.56 -7.49 3.30
N LEU A 110 -14.42 -6.88 3.69
CA LEU A 110 -14.38 -5.45 3.97
C LEU A 110 -14.78 -4.63 2.73
N PRO A 111 -15.81 -3.76 2.81
CA PRO A 111 -16.45 -3.13 1.65
C PRO A 111 -15.68 -1.92 1.08
N TYR A 112 -14.47 -1.63 1.58
CA TYR A 112 -13.82 -0.33 1.42
C TYR A 112 -12.94 -0.17 0.15
N ALA A 113 -12.60 -1.25 -0.54
CA ALA A 113 -11.83 -1.23 -1.81
C ALA A 113 -11.96 -2.57 -2.56
N ASP A 114 -11.84 -2.58 -3.89
CA ASP A 114 -11.52 -3.82 -4.64
C ASP A 114 -10.00 -4.03 -4.57
N VAL A 115 -9.56 -5.14 -4.01
CA VAL A 115 -8.14 -5.40 -3.74
C VAL A 115 -7.70 -6.63 -4.50
N ARG A 116 -6.61 -6.51 -5.26
CA ARG A 116 -6.01 -7.64 -5.98
C ARG A 116 -4.51 -7.63 -5.82
N GLN A 117 -3.95 -8.83 -5.68
CA GLN A 117 -2.54 -9.04 -5.95
C GLN A 117 -2.37 -9.36 -7.43
N LEU A 118 -1.41 -8.71 -8.08
CA LEU A 118 -1.08 -8.89 -9.50
C LEU A 118 0.44 -9.11 -9.62
N GLU A 119 0.86 -9.80 -10.68
CA GLU A 119 2.25 -10.22 -10.84
C GLU A 119 3.11 -9.18 -11.60
N THR A 120 2.47 -8.33 -12.41
CA THR A 120 3.19 -7.40 -13.32
C THR A 120 2.56 -6.02 -13.31
N TYR A 121 3.37 -4.99 -13.61
CA TYR A 121 2.91 -3.61 -13.73
C TYR A 121 1.97 -3.43 -14.91
N GLU A 122 2.15 -4.22 -15.96
CA GLU A 122 1.28 -4.27 -17.13
C GLU A 122 -0.12 -4.75 -16.74
N ALA A 123 -0.23 -5.83 -15.95
CA ALA A 123 -1.52 -6.31 -15.44
C ALA A 123 -2.19 -5.30 -14.50
N VAL A 124 -1.41 -4.58 -13.69
CA VAL A 124 -1.92 -3.46 -12.89
C VAL A 124 -2.46 -2.36 -13.78
N GLY A 125 -1.70 -1.96 -14.81
CA GLY A 125 -2.11 -0.94 -15.77
C GLY A 125 -3.41 -1.29 -16.47
N GLU A 126 -3.55 -2.52 -16.97
CA GLU A 126 -4.79 -3.01 -17.58
C GLU A 126 -5.97 -2.95 -16.61
N TRP A 127 -5.77 -3.43 -15.37
CA TRP A 127 -6.83 -3.43 -14.37
C TRP A 127 -7.21 -2.02 -13.91
N PHE A 128 -6.26 -1.09 -13.88
CA PHE A 128 -6.46 0.33 -13.59
C PHE A 128 -6.99 1.11 -14.80
N LEU A 129 -7.07 0.50 -15.99
CA LEU A 129 -7.45 1.13 -17.26
C LEU A 129 -6.47 2.23 -17.72
N LEU A 130 -5.18 2.02 -17.47
CA LEU A 130 -4.11 2.90 -17.92
C LEU A 130 -3.69 2.54 -19.35
N SER A 131 -3.13 3.53 -20.06
CA SER A 131 -2.43 3.26 -21.32
C SER A 131 -1.12 2.49 -21.07
N PRO A 132 -0.50 1.89 -22.10
CA PRO A 132 0.81 1.26 -21.98
C PRO A 132 1.89 2.20 -21.40
N GLU A 133 1.86 3.49 -21.76
CA GLU A 133 2.76 4.51 -21.21
C GLU A 133 2.46 4.76 -19.71
N GLY A 134 1.19 4.74 -19.32
CA GLY A 134 0.80 4.82 -17.92
C GLY A 134 1.29 3.62 -17.10
N ALA A 135 1.17 2.40 -17.63
CA ALA A 135 1.73 1.20 -17.00
C ALA A 135 3.26 1.25 -16.90
N ALA A 136 3.95 1.75 -17.95
CA ALA A 136 5.39 1.98 -17.91
C ALA A 136 5.78 3.01 -16.84
N ALA A 137 5.02 4.10 -16.72
CA ALA A 137 5.21 5.11 -15.68
C ALA A 137 4.97 4.54 -14.27
N LEU A 138 3.98 3.64 -14.08
CA LEU A 138 3.79 2.93 -12.81
C LEU A 138 5.05 2.18 -12.40
N LYS A 139 5.72 1.49 -13.34
CA LYS A 139 6.93 0.72 -13.08
C LYS A 139 8.13 1.62 -12.78
N ALA A 140 8.40 2.57 -13.66
CA ALA A 140 9.54 3.49 -13.55
C ALA A 140 9.42 4.46 -12.35
N GLY A 141 8.19 4.74 -11.90
CA GLY A 141 7.92 5.81 -10.95
C GLY A 141 7.91 7.19 -11.60
N ASP A 142 7.78 7.27 -12.93
CA ASP A 142 7.81 8.53 -13.66
C ASP A 142 6.56 9.38 -13.36
N GLY A 143 6.77 10.67 -13.08
CA GLY A 143 5.71 11.60 -12.73
C GLY A 143 5.10 11.38 -11.34
N PHE A 144 5.63 10.44 -10.54
CA PHE A 144 5.21 10.25 -9.16
C PHE A 144 5.96 11.20 -8.22
N ARG A 145 5.24 12.14 -7.61
CA ARG A 145 5.78 13.02 -6.56
C ARG A 145 5.61 12.37 -5.18
N GLU A 146 6.60 12.55 -4.32
CA GLU A 146 6.50 12.12 -2.92
C GLU A 146 5.46 12.95 -2.17
N ILE A 147 4.58 12.25 -1.44
CA ILE A 147 3.54 12.83 -0.60
C ILE A 147 3.90 12.70 0.87
N ALA A 148 4.34 11.51 1.26
CA ALA A 148 4.70 11.19 2.63
C ALA A 148 5.73 10.06 2.69
N ARG A 149 6.48 10.05 3.78
CA ARG A 149 7.54 9.09 4.06
C ARG A 149 7.50 8.69 5.52
N PHE A 150 7.59 7.39 5.76
CA PHE A 150 7.57 6.81 7.10
C PHE A 150 8.83 5.98 7.28
N ASP A 151 9.67 6.42 8.21
CA ASP A 151 10.96 5.83 8.55
C ASP A 151 11.27 6.08 10.02
N THR A 152 10.78 5.19 10.87
CA THR A 152 11.05 5.25 12.31
C THR A 152 12.48 4.84 12.67
N ALA A 153 13.14 4.03 11.85
CA ALA A 153 14.55 3.67 12.06
C ALA A 153 15.50 4.87 11.86
N ALA A 154 15.12 5.84 11.02
CA ALA A 154 15.87 7.09 10.84
C ALA A 154 15.64 8.11 11.96
N ARG A 155 14.56 8.02 12.73
CA ARG A 155 14.21 9.00 13.78
C ARG A 155 14.92 8.77 15.12
N GLY A 156 15.60 7.63 15.28
CA GLY A 156 16.34 7.27 16.50
C GLY A 156 17.85 7.49 16.44
N ARG A 157 18.36 8.22 15.44
CA ARG A 157 19.78 8.56 15.26
C ARG A 157 20.02 10.05 15.40
#